data_AF-A0A382D7N8-F1
#
_entry.id   AF-A0A382D7N8-F1
#
_cell.length_a   1.000
_cell.length_b   1.000
_cell.length_c   1.000
_cell.angle_alpha   90.00
_cell.angle_beta   90.00
_cell.angle_gamma   90.00
#
_symmetry.space_group_name_H-M   'P 1'
#
loop_
_entity.id
_entity.type
_entity.pdbx_description
1 polymer ?
#
loop_
_entity_poly.entity_id
_entity_poly.type
_entity_poly.pdbx_seq_one_letter_code
_entity_poly.pdbx_strand_id
1 'polypeptide(L)'
;MTRAMKIFIGIITVIILAFYFNIINFTVDGKEVDAITGIDNFFGLFVGYLYAVLFYQIMGFPLIVLILLVGSITFTFYFRFINIRGFMHSIDVIRGKYDNPNDTGQISHFQALTSALSATIGLGNIAGVAVAVSLGGPGAVFWMIFIAFFSMSAKFVSCTLGQLYRKVNADGSISGGPMYYLEE
;
A
#
# COMPACT_ATOMS: atom_id res chain seq x y z
N MET A 1 -27.34 14.64 -25.28
CA MET A 1 -26.08 15.24 -24.78
C MET A 1 -24.90 14.35 -25.16
N THR A 2 -23.99 14.84 -26.01
CA THR A 2 -22.89 14.03 -26.58
C THR A 2 -21.78 13.77 -25.56
N ARG A 3 -21.00 12.70 -25.75
CA ARG A 3 -19.87 12.32 -24.87
C ARG A 3 -18.85 13.46 -24.70
N ALA A 4 -18.62 14.23 -25.76
CA ALA A 4 -17.77 15.43 -25.74
C ALA A 4 -18.32 16.53 -24.82
N MET A 5 -19.64 16.74 -24.80
CA MET A 5 -20.28 17.76 -23.97
C MET A 5 -20.20 17.45 -22.47
N LYS A 6 -20.25 16.16 -22.08
CA LYS A 6 -20.03 15.71 -20.69
C LYS A 6 -18.61 16.00 -20.21
N ILE A 7 -17.61 15.74 -21.06
CA ILE A 7 -16.19 15.97 -20.74
C ILE A 7 -15.93 17.48 -20.60
N PHE A 8 -16.46 18.28 -21.52
CA PHE A 8 -16.31 19.74 -21.49
C PHE A 8 -16.92 20.37 -20.24
N ILE A 9 -18.15 19.97 -19.86
CA ILE A 9 -18.78 20.42 -18.62
C ILE A 9 -17.96 19.98 -17.40
N GLY A 10 -17.48 18.74 -17.38
CA GLY A 10 -16.64 18.24 -16.28
C GLY A 10 -15.35 19.05 -16.08
N ILE A 11 -14.67 19.42 -17.16
CA ILE A 11 -13.46 20.24 -17.11
C ILE A 11 -13.78 21.64 -16.56
N ILE A 12 -14.86 22.28 -17.04
CA ILE A 12 -15.29 23.60 -16.56
C ILE A 12 -15.66 23.55 -15.07
N THR A 13 -16.40 22.52 -14.63
CA THR A 13 -16.76 22.36 -13.22
C THR A 13 -15.54 22.19 -12.33
N VAL A 14 -14.51 21.44 -12.76
CA VAL A 14 -13.24 21.29 -12.02
C VAL A 14 -12.48 22.62 -11.94
N ILE A 15 -12.43 23.39 -13.04
CA ILE A 15 -11.78 24.71 -13.05
C ILE A 15 -12.50 25.69 -12.11
N ILE A 16 -13.83 25.71 -12.12
CA ILE A 16 -14.64 26.55 -11.24
C ILE A 16 -14.46 26.13 -9.77
N LEU A 17 -14.46 24.83 -9.48
CA LEU A 17 -14.20 24.32 -8.13
C LEU A 17 -12.80 24.67 -7.63
N ALA A 18 -11.78 24.53 -8.48
CA ALA A 18 -10.41 24.95 -8.15
C ALA A 18 -10.30 26.45 -7.88
N PHE A 19 -11.00 27.28 -8.66
CA PHE A 19 -11.06 28.73 -8.44
C PHE A 19 -11.78 29.08 -7.13
N TYR A 20 -12.88 28.38 -6.82
CA TYR A 20 -13.62 28.55 -5.57
C TYR A 20 -12.77 28.13 -4.36
N PHE A 21 -12.02 27.02 -4.46
CA PHE A 21 -11.12 26.55 -3.41
C PHE A 21 -9.98 27.54 -3.11
N ASN A 22 -9.53 28.29 -4.12
CA ASN A 22 -8.49 29.32 -3.97
C ASN A 22 -8.96 30.55 -3.18
N ILE A 23 -10.29 30.75 -3.07
CA ILE A 23 -10.91 31.92 -2.40
C ILE A 23 -11.28 31.60 -0.94
N ILE A 24 -11.30 30.32 -0.55
CA ILE A 24 -11.60 29.93 0.83
C ILE A 24 -10.34 30.14 1.68
N ASN A 25 -10.33 31.20 2.48
CA ASN A 25 -9.34 31.42 3.52
C ASN A 25 -9.76 30.66 4.78
N PHE A 26 -8.84 29.88 5.33
CA PHE A 26 -9.00 29.22 6.63
C PHE A 26 -8.19 29.99 7.68
N THR A 27 -8.71 30.08 8.90
CA THR A 27 -7.96 30.65 10.02
C THR A 27 -7.28 29.51 10.78
N VAL A 28 -5.95 29.48 10.75
CA VAL A 28 -5.12 28.55 11.54
C VAL A 28 -4.15 29.39 12.38
N ASP A 29 -4.15 29.19 13.71
CA ASP A 29 -3.35 29.97 14.67
C ASP A 29 -3.48 31.51 14.54
N GLY A 30 -4.68 31.99 14.22
CA GLY A 30 -4.98 33.42 14.13
C GLY A 30 -4.43 34.13 12.87
N LYS A 31 -3.89 33.38 11.90
CA LYS A 31 -3.51 33.89 10.58
C LYS A 31 -4.43 33.34 9.50
N GLU A 32 -4.84 34.19 8.56
CA GLU A 32 -5.51 33.74 7.35
C GLU A 32 -4.49 33.00 6.48
N VAL A 33 -4.77 31.73 6.22
CA VAL A 33 -3.99 30.88 5.32
C VAL A 33 -4.91 30.40 4.19
N ASP A 34 -4.34 30.21 3.00
CA ASP A 34 -5.10 29.64 1.90
C ASP A 34 -5.53 28.19 2.24
N ALA A 35 -6.57 27.70 1.56
CA ALA A 35 -7.11 26.37 1.81
C ALA A 35 -6.06 25.25 1.71
N ILE A 36 -5.07 25.41 0.83
CA ILE A 36 -3.99 24.43 0.64
C ILE A 36 -3.07 24.41 1.87
N THR A 37 -2.59 25.57 2.33
CA THR A 37 -1.74 25.66 3.53
C THR A 37 -2.51 25.26 4.79
N GLY A 38 -3.82 25.54 4.86
CA GLY A 38 -4.67 25.08 5.95
C GLY A 38 -4.74 23.54 6.02
N ILE A 39 -4.92 22.89 4.88
CA ILE A 39 -4.91 21.42 4.77
C ILE A 39 -3.51 20.87 5.11
N ASP A 40 -2.45 21.45 4.56
CA ASP A 40 -1.08 21.01 4.80
C ASP A 40 -0.68 21.12 6.28
N ASN A 41 -1.11 22.18 6.98
CA ASN A 41 -0.88 22.32 8.42
C ASN A 41 -1.64 21.26 9.22
N PHE A 42 -2.90 21.00 8.88
CA PHE A 42 -3.71 19.98 9.55
C PHE A 42 -3.10 18.58 9.37
N PHE A 43 -2.79 18.19 8.14
CA PHE A 43 -2.13 16.91 7.86
C PHE A 43 -0.70 16.87 8.43
N GLY A 44 0.01 18.00 8.42
CA GLY A 44 1.36 18.13 8.97
C GLY A 44 1.42 17.81 10.46
N LEU A 45 0.44 18.23 11.25
CA LEU A 45 0.35 17.85 12.68
C LEU A 45 0.19 16.34 12.85
N PHE A 46 -0.74 15.74 12.12
CA PHE A 46 -0.98 14.29 12.17
C PHE A 46 0.24 13.48 11.72
N VAL A 47 0.83 13.86 10.58
CA VAL A 47 2.03 13.23 10.02
C VAL A 47 3.23 13.43 10.96
N GLY A 48 3.34 14.58 11.64
CA GLY A 48 4.40 14.85 12.60
C GLY A 48 4.39 13.86 13.78
N TYR A 49 3.21 13.57 14.34
CA TYR A 49 3.06 12.56 15.39
C TYR A 49 3.42 11.16 14.89
N LEU A 50 2.93 10.77 13.71
CA LEU A 50 3.29 9.49 13.11
C LEU A 50 4.79 9.38 12.84
N TYR A 51 5.40 10.43 12.30
CA TYR A 51 6.82 10.46 11.99
C TYR A 51 7.66 10.24 13.25
N ALA A 52 7.35 10.94 14.34
CA ALA A 52 8.08 10.83 15.60
C ALA A 52 8.03 9.40 16.17
N VAL A 53 6.90 8.71 16.02
CA VAL A 53 6.74 7.32 16.51
C VAL A 53 7.40 6.32 15.55
N LEU A 54 7.07 6.38 14.25
CA LEU A 54 7.52 5.39 13.26
C LEU A 54 9.02 5.47 13.00
N PHE A 55 9.58 6.69 12.98
CA PHE A 55 11.00 6.95 12.73
C PHE A 55 11.80 7.19 14.01
N TYR A 56 11.26 6.81 15.17
CA TYR A 56 12.01 6.80 16.42
C TYR A 56 13.30 5.99 16.24
N GLN A 57 14.44 6.59 16.58
CA GLN A 57 15.74 5.96 16.31
C GLN A 57 16.17 5.06 17.47
N ILE A 58 16.44 3.80 17.14
CA ILE A 58 17.04 2.82 18.04
C ILE A 58 18.37 2.38 17.42
N MET A 59 19.49 2.67 18.11
CA MET A 59 20.85 2.35 17.63
C MET A 59 21.13 2.81 16.18
N GLY A 60 20.60 3.98 15.79
CA GLY A 60 20.78 4.54 14.45
C GLY A 60 19.84 3.99 13.37
N PHE A 61 18.93 3.07 13.72
CA PHE A 61 17.92 2.54 12.81
C PHE A 61 16.51 3.04 13.18
N PRO A 62 15.67 3.39 12.20
CA PRO A 62 14.26 3.69 12.45
C PRO A 62 13.50 2.48 13.03
N LEU A 63 12.68 2.71 14.05
CA LEU A 63 11.88 1.69 14.73
C LEU A 63 11.04 0.86 13.74
N ILE A 64 10.38 1.51 12.78
CA ILE A 64 9.59 0.85 11.73
C ILE A 64 10.42 -0.18 10.95
N VAL A 65 11.68 0.14 10.61
CA VAL A 65 12.55 -0.77 9.84
C VAL A 65 12.89 -1.98 10.70
N LEU A 66 13.22 -1.76 11.98
CA LEU A 66 13.57 -2.83 12.91
C LEU A 66 12.41 -3.82 13.09
N ILE A 67 11.20 -3.32 13.39
CA ILE A 67 10.05 -4.17 13.68
C ILE A 67 9.61 -4.97 12.44
N LEU A 68 9.63 -4.34 11.26
CA LEU A 68 9.30 -5.00 10.01
C LEU A 68 10.33 -6.05 9.63
N LEU A 69 11.62 -5.78 9.82
CA LEU A 69 12.69 -6.73 9.52
C LEU A 69 12.64 -7.94 10.47
N VAL A 70 12.53 -7.70 11.77
CA VAL A 70 12.44 -8.77 12.78
C VAL A 70 11.19 -9.62 12.56
N GLY A 71 10.03 -9.00 12.31
CA GLY A 71 8.80 -9.72 11.98
C GLY A 71 8.93 -10.56 10.72
N SER A 72 9.51 -9.98 9.65
CA SER A 72 9.72 -10.68 8.38
C SER A 72 10.64 -11.89 8.52
N ILE A 73 11.78 -11.71 9.19
CA ILE A 73 12.72 -12.79 9.48
C ILE A 73 12.04 -13.90 10.29
N THR A 74 11.33 -13.52 11.36
CA THR A 74 10.61 -14.46 12.22
C THR A 74 9.61 -15.29 11.41
N PHE A 75 8.80 -14.66 10.57
CA PHE A 75 7.87 -15.38 9.70
C PHE A 75 8.58 -16.26 8.68
N THR A 76 9.67 -15.80 8.06
CA THR A 76 10.44 -16.63 7.11
C THR A 76 10.92 -17.93 7.77
N PHE A 77 11.48 -17.86 8.97
CA PHE A 77 11.96 -19.05 9.68
C PHE A 77 10.82 -19.91 10.24
N TYR A 78 9.79 -19.29 10.82
CA TYR A 78 8.63 -19.99 11.36
C TYR A 78 7.91 -20.81 10.27
N PHE A 79 7.69 -20.21 9.10
CA PHE A 79 7.11 -20.89 7.93
C PHE A 79 8.15 -21.64 7.10
N ARG A 80 9.36 -21.90 7.64
CA ARG A 80 10.42 -22.71 7.02
C ARG A 80 10.72 -22.32 5.56
N PHE A 81 10.98 -21.04 5.30
CA PHE A 81 11.26 -20.51 3.96
C PHE A 81 10.15 -20.77 2.94
N ILE A 82 8.91 -20.45 3.31
CA ILE A 82 7.73 -20.62 2.43
C ILE A 82 7.85 -19.83 1.12
N ASN A 83 8.53 -18.67 1.15
CA ASN A 83 8.83 -17.86 -0.02
C ASN A 83 9.62 -18.63 -1.10
N ILE A 84 10.51 -19.55 -0.72
CA ILE A 84 11.21 -20.43 -1.67
C ILE A 84 10.35 -21.66 -2.01
N ARG A 85 9.87 -22.37 -0.99
CA ARG A 85 9.16 -23.66 -1.18
C ARG A 85 7.86 -23.51 -1.98
N GLY A 86 7.13 -22.43 -1.74
CA GLY A 86 5.86 -22.13 -2.39
C GLY A 86 6.00 -21.43 -3.74
N PHE A 87 7.20 -21.04 -4.18
CA PHE A 87 7.39 -20.26 -5.38
C PHE A 87 6.84 -20.96 -6.63
N MET A 88 7.22 -22.24 -6.85
CA MET A 88 6.73 -22.98 -8.02
C MET A 88 5.21 -23.20 -7.98
N HIS A 89 4.66 -23.49 -6.80
CA HIS A 89 3.21 -23.61 -6.64
C HIS A 89 2.49 -22.29 -6.95
N SER A 90 3.05 -21.14 -6.53
CA SER A 90 2.46 -19.82 -6.84
C SER A 90 2.38 -19.55 -8.34
N ILE A 91 3.38 -20.00 -9.11
CA ILE A 91 3.39 -19.88 -10.58
C ILE A 91 2.27 -20.74 -11.20
N ASP A 92 2.07 -21.96 -10.70
CA ASP A 92 0.98 -22.82 -11.16
C ASP A 92 -0.41 -22.22 -10.85
N VAL A 93 -0.57 -21.58 -9.68
CA VAL A 93 -1.81 -20.88 -9.28
C VAL A 93 -2.13 -19.73 -10.23
N ILE A 94 -1.17 -18.86 -10.52
CA ILE A 94 -1.42 -17.68 -11.38
C ILE A 94 -1.58 -18.05 -12.87
N ARG A 95 -1.11 -19.25 -13.27
CA ARG A 95 -1.34 -19.82 -14.60
C ARG A 95 -2.75 -20.41 -14.76
N GLY A 96 -3.54 -20.43 -13.70
CA GLY A 96 -4.91 -20.92 -13.70
C GLY A 96 -5.03 -22.45 -13.64
N LYS A 97 -3.94 -23.17 -13.32
CA LYS A 97 -4.00 -24.64 -13.13
C LYS A 97 -4.94 -25.06 -12.00
N TYR A 98 -5.16 -24.15 -11.05
CA TYR A 98 -6.04 -24.33 -9.90
C TYR A 98 -7.29 -23.44 -9.94
N ASP A 99 -7.54 -22.72 -11.05
CA ASP A 99 -8.76 -21.92 -11.19
C ASP A 99 -9.97 -22.85 -11.38
N ASN A 100 -10.98 -22.74 -10.52
CA ASN A 100 -12.25 -23.45 -10.65
C ASN A 100 -13.42 -22.46 -10.66
N PRO A 101 -14.30 -22.47 -11.68
CA PRO A 101 -15.45 -21.58 -11.78
C PRO A 101 -16.47 -21.70 -10.63
N ASN A 102 -16.45 -22.82 -9.90
CA ASN A 102 -17.35 -23.06 -8.77
C ASN A 102 -16.77 -22.57 -7.43
N ASP A 103 -15.52 -22.11 -7.41
CA ASP A 103 -14.89 -21.64 -6.17
C ASP A 103 -15.44 -20.27 -5.78
N THR A 104 -15.54 -20.03 -4.48
CA THR A 104 -16.01 -18.76 -3.94
C THR A 104 -14.97 -17.66 -4.12
N GLY A 105 -15.21 -16.75 -5.05
CA GLY A 105 -14.34 -15.61 -5.34
C GLY A 105 -14.94 -14.67 -6.39
N GLN A 106 -14.56 -13.39 -6.35
CA GLN A 106 -15.06 -12.38 -7.30
C GLN A 106 -14.18 -12.22 -8.55
N ILE A 107 -12.91 -12.61 -8.46
CA ILE A 107 -11.90 -12.42 -9.48
C ILE A 107 -10.98 -13.65 -9.56
N SER A 108 -10.37 -13.88 -10.71
CA SER A 108 -9.41 -14.99 -10.87
C SER A 108 -8.12 -14.74 -10.08
N HIS A 109 -7.32 -15.79 -9.87
CA HIS A 109 -6.02 -15.66 -9.20
C HIS A 109 -5.08 -14.67 -9.92
N PHE A 110 -5.07 -14.67 -11.25
CA PHE A 110 -4.27 -13.72 -12.03
C PHE A 110 -4.78 -12.27 -11.90
N GLN A 111 -6.09 -12.07 -11.90
CA GLN A 111 -6.68 -10.74 -11.68
C GLN A 111 -6.37 -10.22 -10.28
N ALA A 112 -6.42 -11.07 -9.25
CA ALA A 112 -6.03 -10.72 -7.90
C ALA A 112 -4.55 -10.29 -7.82
N LEU A 113 -3.65 -11.05 -8.46
CA LEU A 113 -2.23 -10.70 -8.52
C LEU A 113 -2.01 -9.35 -9.22
N THR A 114 -2.59 -9.16 -10.40
CA THR A 114 -2.40 -7.93 -11.18
C THR A 114 -2.98 -6.70 -10.48
N SER A 115 -4.10 -6.85 -9.77
CA SER A 115 -4.66 -5.80 -8.91
C SER A 115 -3.74 -5.46 -7.73
N ALA A 116 -3.14 -6.45 -7.08
CA ALA A 116 -2.19 -6.21 -6.00
C ALA A 116 -0.87 -5.57 -6.50
N LEU A 117 -0.39 -6.00 -7.66
CA LEU A 117 0.82 -5.46 -8.29
C LEU A 117 0.61 -4.01 -8.75
N SER A 118 -0.54 -3.66 -9.30
CA SER A 118 -0.82 -2.28 -9.72
C SER A 118 -0.87 -1.31 -8.53
N ALA A 119 -1.33 -1.78 -7.36
CA ALA A 119 -1.32 -0.98 -6.13
C ALA A 119 0.08 -0.79 -5.52
N THR A 120 1.02 -1.69 -5.81
CA THR A 120 2.35 -1.70 -5.17
C THR A 120 3.48 -1.23 -6.09
N ILE A 121 3.32 -1.31 -7.41
CA ILE A 121 4.29 -0.84 -8.39
C ILE A 121 3.84 0.51 -8.92
N GLY A 122 4.58 1.56 -8.60
CA GLY A 122 4.31 2.92 -9.08
C GLY A 122 5.57 3.77 -9.23
N LEU A 123 5.38 5.02 -9.68
CA LEU A 123 6.46 6.01 -9.83
C LEU A 123 7.25 6.20 -8.53
N GLY A 124 6.58 6.11 -7.38
CA GLY A 124 7.21 6.21 -6.07
C GLY A 124 8.28 5.14 -5.82
N ASN A 125 8.08 3.90 -6.30
CA ASN A 125 9.07 2.83 -6.13
C ASN A 125 10.30 3.07 -7.02
N ILE A 126 10.10 3.55 -8.25
CA ILE A 126 11.18 3.85 -9.18
C ILE A 126 12.01 5.03 -8.65
N ALA A 127 11.35 6.12 -8.26
CA ALA A 127 12.00 7.29 -7.68
C ALA A 127 12.69 6.95 -6.34
N GLY A 128 12.05 6.13 -5.50
CA GLY A 128 12.60 5.68 -4.23
C GLY A 128 13.87 4.84 -4.40
N VAL A 129 13.90 3.92 -5.38
CA VAL A 129 15.12 3.18 -5.73
C VAL A 129 16.20 4.13 -6.22
N ALA A 130 15.87 5.10 -7.08
CA ALA A 130 16.84 6.08 -7.57
C ALA A 130 17.47 6.88 -6.43
N VAL A 131 16.66 7.42 -5.51
CA VAL A 131 17.13 8.15 -4.33
C VAL A 131 17.99 7.26 -3.42
N ALA A 132 17.55 6.02 -3.17
CA ALA A 132 18.30 5.08 -2.33
C ALA A 132 19.68 4.75 -2.92
N VAL A 133 19.77 4.55 -4.23
CA VAL A 133 21.04 4.27 -4.92
C VAL A 133 21.91 5.53 -5.02
N SER A 134 21.32 6.71 -5.26
CA SER A 134 22.06 7.97 -5.30
C SER A 134 22.69 8.32 -3.95
N LEU A 135 21.97 8.06 -2.84
CA LEU A 135 22.47 8.36 -1.49
C LEU A 135 23.33 7.23 -0.90
N GLY A 136 22.94 5.97 -1.13
CA GLY A 136 23.57 4.78 -0.54
C GLY A 136 24.58 4.06 -1.44
N GLY A 137 24.73 4.53 -2.68
CA GLY A 137 25.56 3.88 -3.70
C GLY A 137 24.97 2.58 -4.27
N PRO A 138 25.68 1.90 -5.18
CA PRO A 138 25.19 0.71 -5.86
C PRO A 138 24.91 -0.47 -4.91
N GLY A 139 25.56 -0.49 -3.74
CA GLY A 139 25.34 -1.51 -2.70
C GLY A 139 23.93 -1.50 -2.11
N ALA A 140 23.18 -0.40 -2.23
CA ALA A 140 21.79 -0.31 -1.76
C ALA A 140 20.89 -1.36 -2.43
N VAL A 141 21.10 -1.65 -3.72
CA VAL A 141 20.29 -2.62 -4.48
C VAL A 141 20.37 -4.03 -3.87
N PHE A 142 21.58 -4.45 -3.45
CA PHE A 142 21.77 -5.74 -2.81
C PHE A 142 20.94 -5.85 -1.52
N TRP A 143 20.99 -4.82 -0.67
CA TRP A 143 20.24 -4.79 0.59
C TRP A 143 18.73 -4.71 0.37
N MET A 144 18.27 -4.00 -0.67
CA MET A 144 16.85 -3.98 -1.04
C MET A 144 16.34 -5.37 -1.40
N ILE A 145 17.09 -6.13 -2.22
CA ILE A 145 16.74 -7.51 -2.58
C ILE A 145 16.75 -8.41 -1.34
N PHE A 146 17.77 -8.27 -0.48
CA PHE A 146 17.91 -9.06 0.74
C PHE A 146 16.71 -8.88 1.68
N ILE A 147 16.32 -7.64 1.96
CA ILE A 147 15.16 -7.35 2.83
C ILE A 147 13.85 -7.78 2.16
N ALA A 148 13.72 -7.58 0.83
CA ALA A 148 12.53 -7.99 0.07
C ALA A 148 12.31 -9.51 0.14
N PHE A 149 13.39 -10.29 0.11
CA PHE A 149 13.33 -11.75 0.22
C PHE A 149 12.63 -12.20 1.52
N PHE A 150 13.01 -11.63 2.67
CA PHE A 150 12.35 -11.95 3.95
C PHE A 150 10.93 -11.36 4.02
N SER A 151 10.73 -10.15 3.52
CA SER A 151 9.43 -9.47 3.51
C SER A 151 8.36 -10.22 2.72
N MET A 152 8.76 -11.04 1.73
CA MET A 152 7.84 -11.92 0.98
C MET A 152 7.09 -12.89 1.91
N SER A 153 7.74 -13.37 2.97
CA SER A 153 7.08 -14.25 3.96
C SER A 153 6.08 -13.48 4.82
N ALA A 154 6.40 -12.26 5.23
CA ALA A 154 5.45 -11.40 5.95
C ALA A 154 4.21 -11.08 5.10
N LYS A 155 4.40 -10.82 3.80
CA LYS A 155 3.28 -10.62 2.88
C LYS A 155 2.44 -11.87 2.70
N PHE A 156 3.07 -13.03 2.54
CA PHE A 156 2.36 -14.32 2.50
C PHE A 156 1.44 -14.47 3.72
N VAL A 157 1.96 -14.28 4.94
CA VAL A 157 1.18 -14.36 6.18
C VAL A 157 0.01 -13.38 6.19
N SER A 158 0.24 -12.12 5.83
CA SER A 158 -0.82 -11.11 5.81
C SER A 158 -1.95 -11.45 4.84
N CYS A 159 -1.61 -11.99 3.66
CA CYS A 159 -2.59 -12.41 2.67
C CYS A 159 -3.33 -13.68 3.12
N THR A 160 -2.62 -14.63 3.73
CA THR A 160 -3.24 -15.86 4.28
C THR A 160 -4.24 -15.52 5.38
N LEU A 161 -3.88 -14.66 6.34
CA LEU A 161 -4.81 -14.19 7.37
C LEU A 161 -5.98 -13.42 6.75
N GLY A 162 -5.72 -12.56 5.77
CA GLY A 162 -6.78 -11.85 5.04
C GLY A 162 -7.77 -12.77 4.32
N GLN A 163 -7.34 -13.95 3.88
CA GLN A 163 -8.23 -14.97 3.29
C GLN A 163 -8.94 -15.82 4.36
N LEU A 164 -8.25 -16.16 5.46
CA LEU A 164 -8.80 -16.99 6.52
C LEU A 164 -9.93 -16.28 7.28
N TYR A 165 -9.79 -14.98 7.52
CA TYR A 165 -10.75 -14.15 8.27
C TYR A 165 -11.60 -13.25 7.37
N ARG A 166 -11.77 -13.59 6.08
CA ARG A 166 -12.59 -12.80 5.16
C ARG A 166 -14.07 -12.89 5.53
N LYS A 167 -14.78 -11.77 5.50
CA LYS A 167 -16.24 -11.70 5.67
C LYS A 167 -16.91 -11.69 4.30
N VAL A 168 -17.97 -12.50 4.17
CA VAL A 168 -18.85 -12.51 3.01
C VAL A 168 -20.05 -11.63 3.36
N ASN A 169 -20.18 -10.52 2.65
CA ASN A 169 -21.25 -9.56 2.86
C ASN A 169 -22.58 -10.06 2.29
N ALA A 170 -23.69 -9.48 2.73
CA ALA A 170 -25.04 -9.87 2.28
C ALA A 170 -25.28 -9.66 0.78
N ASP A 171 -24.52 -8.77 0.14
CA ASP A 171 -24.53 -8.52 -1.31
C ASP A 171 -23.66 -9.51 -2.10
N GLY A 172 -23.03 -10.47 -1.43
CA GLY A 172 -22.10 -11.44 -2.02
C GLY A 172 -20.69 -10.90 -2.24
N SER A 173 -20.39 -9.66 -1.82
CA SER A 173 -19.03 -9.13 -1.86
C SER A 173 -18.14 -9.72 -0.77
N ILE A 174 -16.83 -9.82 -1.05
CA ILE A 174 -15.85 -10.38 -0.11
C ILE A 174 -15.01 -9.23 0.44
N SER A 175 -14.97 -9.11 1.76
CA SER A 175 -14.12 -8.15 2.44
C SER A 175 -13.11 -8.86 3.33
N GLY A 176 -11.84 -8.52 3.18
CA GLY A 176 -10.75 -9.14 3.93
C GLY A 176 -9.59 -8.17 4.14
N GLY A 177 -8.66 -8.54 5.01
CA GLY A 177 -7.47 -7.75 5.32
C GLY A 177 -7.27 -7.51 6.81
N PRO A 178 -6.30 -6.64 7.16
CA PRO A 178 -5.88 -6.41 8.54
C PRO A 178 -6.96 -5.99 9.51
N MET A 179 -7.89 -5.18 9.03
CA MET A 179 -9.05 -4.74 9.79
C MET A 179 -9.94 -5.90 10.27
N TYR A 180 -10.00 -7.01 9.53
CA TYR A 180 -10.87 -8.14 9.87
C TYR A 180 -10.19 -9.13 10.81
N TYR A 181 -8.94 -9.52 10.55
CA TYR A 181 -8.26 -10.48 11.43
C TYR A 181 -7.78 -9.88 12.76
N LEU A 182 -7.80 -8.55 12.92
CA LEU A 182 -7.53 -7.88 14.19
C LEU A 182 -8.80 -7.68 15.03
N GLU A 183 -9.98 -7.81 14.42
CA GLU A 183 -11.27 -7.72 15.10
C GLU A 183 -11.66 -9.07 15.75
N GLU A 184 -11.34 -10.18 15.07
CA GLU A 184 -11.58 -11.56 15.50
C GLU A 184 -10.54 -12.06 16.52
#